data_AF-A0A6G9XU70-F1
#
_entry.id   AF-A0A6G9XU70-F1
#
_cell.length_a   1.000
_cell.length_b   1.000
_cell.length_c   1.000
_cell.angle_alpha   90.00
_cell.angle_beta   90.00
_cell.angle_gamma   90.00
#
_symmetry.space_group_name_H-M   'P 1'
#
loop_
_entity.id
_entity.type
_entity.pdbx_description
1 polymer ?
#
loop_
_entity_poly.entity_id
_entity_poly.type
_entity_poly.pdbx_seq_one_letter_code
_entity_poly.pdbx_strand_id
1 'polypeptide(L)'
;MITTTSTLLSASHKAAYDLRSDGITTDGRSTVLLVSVGADYHEGEKLAATIDLINRSNFGRVSIAVADTLQRHNLTGGTDIDRHARARIAGDEWIARNSAVLGRIDCPTNVLRWDFALSHPRYGDLYDAVEHAYRTDEPYRHAIDSTIDRFLERRLSREPDVDQESVRKACRAYLLEECPIIMPLWAHEGYDFVIYPQRITAAMGRTRELFVVPENPDRVAWLPLRFKKRKSALHGEAQ
;
A
#
# COMPACT_ATOMS: atom_id res chain seq x y z
N MET A 1 -9.94 15.45 -32.77
CA MET A 1 -9.28 14.40 -31.96
C MET A 1 -7.83 14.79 -31.79
N ILE A 2 -7.48 15.38 -30.64
CA ILE A 2 -6.08 15.68 -30.32
C ILE A 2 -5.55 14.42 -29.64
N THR A 3 -4.81 13.60 -30.39
CA THR A 3 -3.95 12.57 -29.81
C THR A 3 -2.84 13.29 -29.06
N THR A 4 -3.05 13.56 -27.77
CA THR A 4 -1.94 13.88 -26.87
C THR A 4 -1.09 12.63 -26.76
N THR A 5 0.05 12.64 -27.44
CA THR A 5 1.13 11.68 -27.20
C THR A 5 1.55 11.83 -25.75
N SER A 6 0.95 11.04 -24.85
CA SER A 6 1.30 11.03 -23.43
C SER A 6 2.75 10.58 -23.31
N THR A 7 3.63 11.52 -22.96
CA THR A 7 5.03 11.24 -22.68
C THR A 7 5.09 10.37 -21.43
N LEU A 8 5.50 9.11 -21.61
CA LEU A 8 5.64 8.14 -20.52
C LEU A 8 6.63 8.65 -19.46
N LEU A 9 6.26 8.51 -18.18
CA LEU A 9 7.15 8.83 -17.07
C LEU A 9 8.22 7.75 -16.90
N SER A 10 7.87 6.47 -17.07
CA SER A 10 8.85 5.38 -17.07
C SER A 10 9.15 4.92 -18.49
N ALA A 11 10.37 5.18 -18.92
CA ALA A 11 10.89 4.68 -20.19
C ALA A 11 11.19 3.18 -20.14
N SER A 12 11.55 2.65 -18.97
CA SER A 12 12.08 1.28 -18.85
C SER A 12 11.07 0.25 -18.34
N HIS A 13 10.02 0.68 -17.64
CA HIS A 13 9.03 -0.22 -17.03
C HIS A 13 7.59 0.13 -17.46
N LYS A 14 6.73 -0.89 -17.42
CA LYS A 14 5.29 -0.76 -17.57
C LYS A 14 4.62 -1.48 -16.40
N ALA A 15 3.75 -0.79 -15.68
CA ALA A 15 2.86 -1.40 -14.69
C ALA A 15 1.52 -1.77 -15.35
N ALA A 16 0.90 -2.82 -14.82
CA ALA A 16 -0.47 -3.22 -15.12
C ALA A 16 -1.10 -3.81 -13.86
N TYR A 17 -2.43 -3.76 -13.74
CA TYR A 17 -3.14 -4.48 -12.70
C TYR A 17 -2.98 -6.00 -12.90
N ASP A 18 -2.61 -6.74 -11.85
CA ASP A 18 -2.45 -8.19 -11.85
C ASP A 18 -3.79 -8.90 -11.60
N LEU A 19 -4.81 -8.49 -12.36
CA LEU A 19 -6.17 -9.01 -12.33
C LEU A 19 -6.65 -9.27 -13.75
N ARG A 20 -7.73 -10.05 -13.90
CA ARG A 20 -8.43 -10.10 -15.18
C ARG A 20 -9.09 -8.73 -15.40
N SER A 21 -8.76 -8.08 -16.51
CA SER A 21 -9.14 -6.68 -16.77
C SER A 21 -10.59 -6.52 -17.21
N ASP A 22 -11.28 -7.61 -17.54
CA ASP A 22 -12.64 -7.67 -18.08
C ASP A 22 -13.75 -7.32 -17.06
N GLY A 23 -13.41 -7.02 -15.81
CA GLY A 23 -14.38 -6.66 -14.77
C GLY A 23 -14.05 -5.43 -13.93
N ILE A 24 -13.02 -4.64 -14.29
CA ILE A 24 -12.58 -3.48 -13.48
C ILE A 24 -12.85 -2.19 -14.24
N THR A 25 -13.79 -1.39 -13.73
CA THR A 25 -14.07 -0.03 -14.22
C THR A 25 -13.43 0.98 -13.28
N THR A 26 -12.31 1.57 -13.69
CA THR A 26 -11.56 2.57 -12.91
C THR A 26 -11.98 4.01 -13.16
N ASP A 27 -12.64 4.27 -14.29
CA ASP A 27 -13.01 5.61 -14.75
C ASP A 27 -13.82 6.39 -13.69
N GLY A 28 -13.35 7.57 -13.32
CA GLY A 28 -13.98 8.45 -12.33
C GLY A 28 -13.96 7.94 -10.88
N ARG A 29 -13.36 6.79 -10.60
CA ARG A 29 -13.34 6.17 -9.26
C ARG A 29 -12.30 6.81 -8.33
N SER A 30 -12.53 6.68 -7.03
CA SER A 30 -11.62 7.12 -5.97
C SER A 30 -10.69 5.97 -5.58
N THR A 31 -9.38 6.20 -5.59
CA THR A 31 -8.41 5.17 -5.21
C THR A 31 -7.41 5.68 -4.20
N VAL A 32 -6.89 4.76 -3.39
CA VAL A 32 -5.66 4.97 -2.62
C VAL A 32 -4.49 4.34 -3.38
N LEU A 33 -3.37 5.05 -3.50
CA LEU A 33 -2.07 4.47 -3.78
C LEU A 33 -1.38 4.24 -2.43
N LEU A 34 -1.36 2.99 -1.96
CA LEU A 34 -0.75 2.63 -0.69
C LEU A 34 0.77 2.56 -0.85
N VAL A 35 1.49 3.36 -0.06
CA VAL A 35 2.95 3.47 -0.10
C VAL A 35 3.54 2.98 1.23
N SER A 36 4.04 1.74 1.23
CA SER A 36 4.97 1.27 2.25
C SER A 36 6.36 1.85 1.99
N VAL A 37 6.77 2.85 2.78
CA VAL A 37 8.07 3.52 2.64
C VAL A 37 9.22 2.52 2.83
N GLY A 38 10.26 2.64 1.99
CA GLY A 38 11.41 1.73 1.98
C GLY A 38 11.28 0.54 1.02
N ALA A 39 10.11 0.34 0.40
CA ALA A 39 9.92 -0.68 -0.61
C ALA A 39 10.36 -0.21 -2.00
N ASP A 40 11.10 -1.06 -2.73
CA ASP A 40 11.68 -0.76 -4.04
C ASP A 40 10.64 -0.45 -5.14
N TYR A 41 9.43 -0.97 -4.99
CA TYR A 41 8.33 -0.72 -5.92
C TYR A 41 7.65 0.65 -5.75
N HIS A 42 7.97 1.39 -4.69
CA HIS A 42 7.55 2.78 -4.48
C HIS A 42 8.65 3.79 -4.81
N GLU A 43 9.65 3.39 -5.60
CA GLU A 43 10.76 4.24 -5.98
C GLU A 43 11.01 4.20 -7.49
N GLY A 44 11.65 5.24 -8.01
CA GLY A 44 12.22 5.31 -9.35
C GLY A 44 11.28 4.86 -10.47
N GLU A 45 11.79 4.03 -11.38
CA GLU A 45 11.06 3.58 -12.57
C GLU A 45 9.81 2.76 -12.26
N LYS A 46 9.75 2.04 -11.13
CA LYS A 46 8.55 1.29 -10.75
C LYS A 46 7.44 2.23 -10.28
N LEU A 47 7.78 3.24 -9.48
CA LEU A 47 6.81 4.28 -9.11
C LEU A 47 6.35 5.05 -10.35
N ALA A 48 7.28 5.52 -11.18
CA ALA A 48 6.95 6.21 -12.43
C ALA A 48 6.04 5.39 -13.35
N ALA A 49 6.29 4.07 -13.49
CA ALA A 49 5.44 3.17 -14.26
C ALA A 49 4.05 2.96 -13.63
N THR A 50 3.95 3.11 -12.31
CA THR A 50 2.68 3.07 -11.56
C THR A 50 1.88 4.34 -11.79
N ILE A 51 2.52 5.51 -11.77
CA ILE A 51 1.88 6.80 -12.11
C ILE A 51 1.39 6.80 -13.57
N ASP A 52 2.21 6.30 -14.49
CA ASP A 52 1.82 6.03 -15.88
C ASP A 52 0.54 5.18 -15.98
N LEU A 53 0.36 4.19 -15.11
CA LEU A 53 -0.84 3.35 -15.07
C LEU A 53 -2.03 4.09 -14.47
N ILE A 54 -1.83 4.84 -13.38
CA ILE A 54 -2.86 5.65 -12.74
C ILE A 54 -3.46 6.65 -13.74
N ASN A 55 -2.63 7.37 -14.49
CA ASN A 55 -3.11 8.33 -15.49
C ASN A 55 -3.90 7.64 -16.61
N ARG A 56 -3.46 6.46 -17.07
CA ARG A 56 -4.23 5.66 -18.05
C ARG A 56 -5.55 5.11 -17.50
N SER A 57 -5.68 5.01 -16.18
CA SER A 57 -6.86 4.44 -15.53
C SER A 57 -7.98 5.47 -15.32
N ASN A 58 -7.69 6.75 -15.57
CA ASN A 58 -8.64 7.87 -15.51
C ASN A 58 -9.45 7.93 -14.20
N PHE A 59 -8.77 7.77 -13.06
CA PHE A 59 -9.41 7.90 -11.74
C PHE A 59 -9.95 9.32 -11.52
N GLY A 60 -11.01 9.42 -10.72
CA GLY A 60 -11.59 10.71 -10.32
C GLY A 60 -10.76 11.42 -9.25
N ARG A 61 -10.15 10.66 -8.32
CA ARG A 61 -9.19 11.17 -7.33
C ARG A 61 -8.24 10.07 -6.83
N VAL A 62 -7.04 10.46 -6.45
CA VAL A 62 -6.03 9.57 -5.85
C VAL A 62 -5.58 10.12 -4.49
N SER A 63 -5.71 9.34 -3.42
CA SER A 63 -4.98 9.61 -2.18
C SER A 63 -3.68 8.80 -2.16
N ILE A 64 -2.56 9.48 -1.98
CA ILE A 64 -1.24 8.87 -1.90
C ILE A 64 -0.97 8.64 -0.41
N ALA A 65 -1.25 7.43 0.07
CA ALA A 65 -1.14 7.08 1.47
C ALA A 65 0.30 6.66 1.80
N VAL A 66 1.06 7.59 2.37
CA VAL A 66 2.44 7.39 2.82
C VAL A 66 2.41 6.72 4.19
N ALA A 67 2.47 5.38 4.19
CA ALA A 67 2.52 4.54 5.39
C ALA A 67 3.95 4.53 5.97
N ASP A 68 4.38 5.70 6.42
CA ASP A 68 5.71 5.99 6.95
C ASP A 68 5.86 5.57 8.40
N THR A 69 5.16 6.20 9.35
CA THR A 69 5.31 5.94 10.78
C THR A 69 4.81 4.56 11.18
N LEU A 70 3.99 3.90 10.34
CA LEU A 70 3.69 2.48 10.44
C LEU A 70 4.97 1.61 10.45
N GLN A 71 5.98 2.00 9.66
CA GLN A 71 7.24 1.25 9.55
C GLN A 71 8.07 1.28 10.83
N ARG A 72 7.71 2.09 11.84
CA ARG A 72 8.40 2.11 13.14
C ARG A 72 8.44 0.74 13.81
N HIS A 73 7.42 -0.10 13.58
CA HIS A 73 7.36 -1.46 14.08
C HIS A 73 8.48 -2.36 13.49
N ASN A 74 9.01 -2.01 12.33
CA ASN A 74 10.11 -2.74 11.68
C ASN A 74 11.51 -2.22 12.09
N LEU A 75 11.57 -1.10 12.81
CA LEU A 75 12.83 -0.50 13.26
C LEU A 75 13.28 -1.10 14.60
N THR A 76 14.58 -1.19 14.82
CA THR A 76 15.17 -1.65 16.08
C THR A 76 15.95 -0.53 16.77
N GLY A 77 16.22 -0.72 18.07
CA GLY A 77 16.93 0.24 18.91
C GLY A 77 16.08 1.43 19.37
N GLY A 78 16.46 2.02 20.50
CA GLY A 78 15.78 3.19 21.08
C GLY A 78 14.36 2.90 21.61
N THR A 79 13.70 3.96 22.04
CA THR A 79 12.29 3.95 22.45
C THR A 79 11.35 3.90 21.23
N ASP A 80 10.05 3.70 21.46
CA ASP A 80 9.07 3.80 20.37
C ASP A 80 9.01 5.20 19.76
N ILE A 81 9.21 6.24 20.58
CA ILE A 81 9.29 7.63 20.15
C ILE A 81 10.48 7.82 19.18
N ASP A 82 11.64 7.24 19.49
CA ASP A 82 12.82 7.30 18.62
C ASP A 82 12.60 6.56 17.29
N ARG A 83 11.91 5.40 17.33
CA ARG A 83 11.54 4.67 16.11
C ARG A 83 10.52 5.43 15.28
N HIS A 84 9.51 6.00 15.93
CA HIS A 84 8.48 6.83 15.29
C HIS A 84 9.13 8.03 14.56
N ALA A 85 10.00 8.78 15.25
CA ALA A 85 10.72 9.90 14.66
C ALA A 85 11.56 9.50 13.45
N ARG A 86 12.30 8.38 13.52
CA ARG A 86 13.07 7.86 12.38
C ARG A 86 12.17 7.46 11.21
N ALA A 87 11.06 6.77 11.48
CA ALA A 87 10.11 6.38 10.44
C ALA A 87 9.44 7.59 9.78
N ARG A 88 9.14 8.63 10.57
CA ARG A 88 8.62 9.91 10.09
C ARG A 88 9.59 10.62 9.14
N ILE A 89 10.87 10.68 9.51
CA ILE A 89 11.93 11.25 8.66
C ILE A 89 12.04 10.48 7.35
N ALA A 90 11.99 9.14 7.39
CA ALA A 90 12.02 8.33 6.17
C ALA A 90 10.83 8.65 5.23
N GLY A 91 9.66 8.95 5.80
CA GLY A 91 8.50 9.45 5.06
C GLY A 91 8.71 10.84 4.45
N ASP A 92 9.29 11.77 5.22
CA ASP A 92 9.64 13.11 4.74
C ASP A 92 10.58 13.05 3.54
N GLU A 93 11.64 12.24 3.65
CA GLU A 93 12.59 12.00 2.57
C GLU A 93 11.92 11.33 1.36
N TRP A 94 10.95 10.43 1.57
CA TRP A 94 10.24 9.75 0.49
C TRP A 94 9.38 10.74 -0.30
N ILE A 95 8.65 11.59 0.40
CA ILE A 95 7.87 12.66 -0.21
C ILE A 95 8.79 13.60 -0.98
N ALA A 96 9.89 14.05 -0.39
CA ALA A 96 10.82 14.98 -1.02
C ALA A 96 11.35 14.42 -2.35
N ARG A 97 11.87 13.19 -2.36
CA ARG A 97 12.51 12.59 -3.55
C ARG A 97 11.52 12.18 -4.64
N ASN A 98 10.27 11.84 -4.28
CA ASN A 98 9.26 11.38 -5.23
C ASN A 98 8.24 12.46 -5.63
N SER A 99 8.24 13.64 -4.98
CA SER A 99 7.32 14.75 -5.23
C SER A 99 7.19 15.12 -6.72
N ALA A 100 8.31 15.17 -7.44
CA ALA A 100 8.34 15.48 -8.86
C ALA A 100 7.59 14.45 -9.72
N VAL A 101 7.64 13.17 -9.35
CA VAL A 101 6.93 12.08 -10.05
C VAL A 101 5.45 12.07 -9.64
N LEU A 102 5.13 12.32 -8.37
CA LEU A 102 3.75 12.39 -7.88
C LEU A 102 2.99 13.59 -8.48
N GLY A 103 3.65 14.72 -8.69
CA GLY A 103 3.09 15.91 -9.34
C GLY A 103 2.75 15.72 -10.82
N ARG A 104 2.95 14.52 -11.36
CA ARG A 104 2.57 14.13 -12.73
C ARG A 104 1.31 13.27 -12.77
N ILE A 105 0.63 13.06 -11.65
CA ILE A 105 -0.72 12.48 -11.65
C ILE A 105 -1.69 13.52 -12.20
N ASP A 106 -2.48 13.13 -13.20
CA ASP A 106 -3.32 14.09 -13.95
C ASP A 106 -4.63 14.43 -13.22
N CYS A 107 -5.15 13.51 -12.40
CA CYS A 107 -6.37 13.72 -11.61
C CYS A 107 -6.07 14.40 -10.26
N PRO A 108 -7.09 14.96 -9.56
CA PRO A 108 -6.92 15.50 -8.21
C PRO A 108 -6.25 14.51 -7.24
N THR A 109 -5.25 15.00 -6.50
CA THR A 109 -4.51 14.19 -5.53
C THR A 109 -4.45 14.81 -4.15
N ASN A 110 -4.31 13.97 -3.12
CA ASN A 110 -3.82 14.37 -1.80
C ASN A 110 -2.70 13.43 -1.34
N VAL A 111 -1.84 13.92 -0.44
CA VAL A 111 -0.86 13.09 0.27
C VAL A 111 -1.37 12.88 1.69
N LEU A 112 -1.72 11.64 2.01
CA LEU A 112 -2.17 11.23 3.34
C LEU A 112 -0.98 10.61 4.07
N ARG A 113 -0.55 11.22 5.17
CA ARG A 113 0.48 10.64 6.05
C ARG A 113 -0.14 9.75 7.11
N TRP A 114 0.60 8.73 7.55
CA TRP A 114 0.09 7.71 8.45
C TRP A 114 -0.38 8.26 9.80
N ASP A 115 0.38 9.18 10.40
CA ASP A 115 -0.02 9.84 11.66
C ASP A 115 -1.37 10.58 11.56
N PHE A 116 -1.71 11.10 10.37
CA PHE A 116 -3.00 11.76 10.16
C PHE A 116 -4.15 10.73 10.12
N ALA A 117 -3.92 9.58 9.49
CA ALA A 117 -4.89 8.47 9.50
C ALA A 117 -5.10 7.90 10.92
N LEU A 118 -4.01 7.76 11.70
CA LEU A 118 -4.08 7.35 13.12
C LEU A 118 -4.87 8.35 13.98
N SER A 119 -4.85 9.64 13.61
CA SER A 119 -5.58 10.69 14.32
C SER A 119 -7.06 10.79 13.90
N HIS A 120 -7.52 9.96 12.95
CA HIS A 120 -8.90 10.00 12.50
C HIS A 120 -9.85 9.61 13.65
N PRO A 121 -10.98 10.31 13.88
CA PRO A 121 -11.85 10.05 15.03
C PRO A 121 -12.37 8.61 15.14
N ARG A 122 -12.54 7.92 14.01
CA ARG A 122 -12.96 6.51 13.96
C ARG A 122 -11.85 5.49 14.19
N TYR A 123 -10.57 5.90 14.19
CA TYR A 123 -9.46 4.95 14.27
C TYR A 123 -9.51 4.14 15.56
N GLY A 124 -9.79 4.78 16.70
CA GLY A 124 -9.90 4.09 18.00
C GLY A 124 -10.94 2.97 17.99
N ASP A 125 -12.17 3.29 17.61
CA ASP A 125 -13.27 2.31 17.57
C ASP A 125 -13.00 1.17 16.57
N LEU A 126 -12.41 1.50 15.41
CA LEU A 126 -12.07 0.50 14.39
C LEU A 126 -10.91 -0.39 14.84
N TYR A 127 -9.92 0.16 15.54
CA TYR A 127 -8.84 -0.61 16.14
C TYR A 127 -9.39 -1.60 17.18
N ASP A 128 -10.26 -1.13 18.08
CA ASP A 128 -10.90 -1.97 19.09
C ASP A 128 -11.74 -3.10 18.46
N ALA A 129 -12.45 -2.80 17.36
CA ALA A 129 -13.21 -3.79 16.60
C ALA A 129 -12.30 -4.84 15.93
N VAL A 130 -11.18 -4.41 15.33
CA VAL A 130 -10.18 -5.31 14.74
C VAL A 130 -9.52 -6.17 15.81
N GLU A 131 -9.16 -5.61 16.95
CA GLU A 131 -8.57 -6.36 18.06
C GLU A 131 -9.58 -7.35 18.68
N HIS A 132 -10.85 -6.96 18.78
CA HIS A 132 -11.92 -7.85 19.21
C HIS A 132 -12.09 -9.03 18.23
N ALA A 133 -12.11 -8.77 16.93
CA ALA A 133 -12.19 -9.81 15.92
C ALA A 133 -10.97 -10.74 15.99
N TYR A 134 -9.76 -10.22 16.17
CA TYR A 134 -8.56 -11.05 16.35
C TYR A 134 -8.69 -12.00 17.56
N ARG A 135 -9.37 -11.58 18.64
CA ARG A 135 -9.59 -12.41 19.82
C ARG A 135 -10.73 -13.42 19.65
N THR A 136 -11.76 -13.12 18.87
CA THR A 136 -13.02 -13.87 18.87
C THR A 136 -13.28 -14.65 17.58
N ASP A 137 -12.79 -14.19 16.43
CA ASP A 137 -12.93 -14.85 15.14
C ASP A 137 -11.68 -15.70 14.84
N GLU A 138 -11.83 -17.02 14.95
CA GLU A 138 -10.74 -17.99 14.71
C GLU A 138 -10.16 -17.87 13.28
N PRO A 139 -10.97 -17.78 12.20
CA PRO A 139 -10.43 -17.58 10.86
C PRO A 139 -9.56 -16.32 10.71
N TYR A 140 -9.93 -15.21 11.36
CA TYR A 140 -9.18 -13.97 11.31
C TYR A 140 -7.90 -14.04 12.14
N ARG A 141 -7.97 -14.61 13.36
CA ARG A 141 -6.78 -14.91 14.17
C ARG A 141 -5.76 -15.72 13.39
N HIS A 142 -6.19 -16.85 12.81
CA HIS A 142 -5.33 -17.70 12.00
C HIS A 142 -4.74 -16.95 10.79
N ALA A 143 -5.51 -16.07 10.15
CA ALA A 143 -5.03 -15.28 9.02
C ALA A 143 -3.96 -14.25 9.41
N ILE A 144 -4.09 -13.64 10.60
CA ILE A 144 -3.06 -12.75 11.17
C ILE A 144 -1.82 -13.56 11.55
N ASP A 145 -1.97 -14.62 12.34
CA ASP A 145 -0.84 -15.41 12.84
C ASP A 145 -0.04 -16.05 11.71
N SER A 146 -0.70 -16.64 10.70
CA SER A 146 -0.01 -17.18 9.51
C SER A 146 0.65 -16.11 8.64
N THR A 147 0.18 -14.85 8.70
CA THR A 147 0.85 -13.74 8.03
C THR A 147 2.12 -13.33 8.78
N ILE A 148 2.08 -13.35 10.12
CA ILE A 148 3.25 -13.13 10.97
C ILE A 148 4.29 -14.24 10.77
N ASP A 149 3.88 -15.51 10.74
CA ASP A 149 4.80 -16.65 10.57
C ASP A 149 5.58 -16.55 9.25
N ARG A 150 4.91 -16.22 8.14
CA ARG A 150 5.59 -16.00 6.85
C ARG A 150 6.54 -14.81 6.85
N PHE A 151 6.30 -13.80 7.68
CA PHE A 151 7.26 -12.71 7.84
C PHE A 151 8.47 -13.17 8.67
N LEU A 152 8.22 -13.88 9.77
CA LEU A 152 9.24 -14.41 10.65
C LEU A 152 10.17 -15.38 9.92
N GLU A 153 9.65 -16.29 9.10
CA GLU A 153 10.44 -17.18 8.24
C GLU A 153 11.43 -16.42 7.35
N ARG A 154 10.97 -15.34 6.72
CA ARG A 154 11.81 -14.46 5.87
C ARG A 154 12.84 -13.67 6.66
N ARG A 155 12.55 -13.34 7.92
CA ARG A 155 13.50 -12.66 8.81
C ARG A 155 14.59 -13.64 9.26
N LEU A 156 14.19 -14.81 9.73
CA LEU A 156 15.09 -15.88 10.18
C LEU A 156 16.04 -16.36 9.08
N SER A 157 15.60 -16.37 7.82
CA SER A 157 16.47 -16.73 6.69
C SER A 157 17.61 -15.72 6.46
N ARG A 158 17.52 -14.51 7.01
CA ARG A 158 18.52 -13.43 6.88
C ARG A 158 19.28 -13.20 8.18
N GLU A 159 18.60 -13.37 9.31
CA GLU A 159 19.11 -13.12 10.66
C GLU A 159 18.63 -14.26 11.58
N PRO A 160 19.37 -15.39 11.60
CA PRO A 160 18.96 -16.59 12.35
C PRO A 160 18.85 -16.38 13.86
N ASP A 161 19.67 -15.46 14.41
CA ASP A 161 19.76 -15.19 15.85
C ASP A 161 18.79 -14.09 16.33
N VAL A 162 17.81 -13.71 15.49
CA VAL A 162 16.83 -12.68 15.85
C VAL A 162 15.91 -13.16 16.98
N ASP A 163 15.57 -12.26 17.90
CA ASP A 163 14.54 -12.53 18.92
C ASP A 163 13.17 -12.67 18.25
N GLN A 164 12.74 -13.92 18.09
CA GLN A 164 11.51 -14.27 17.40
C GLN A 164 10.25 -13.73 18.09
N GLU A 165 10.25 -13.66 19.43
CA GLU A 165 9.09 -13.18 20.18
C GLU A 165 8.95 -11.66 20.02
N SER A 166 10.07 -10.94 20.06
CA SER A 166 10.10 -9.51 19.75
C SER A 166 9.61 -9.23 18.33
N VAL A 167 10.08 -9.99 17.34
CA VAL A 167 9.61 -9.87 15.94
C VAL A 167 8.11 -10.17 15.83
N ARG A 168 7.64 -11.25 16.47
CA ARG A 168 6.21 -11.62 16.45
C ARG A 168 5.34 -10.53 17.05
N LYS A 169 5.74 -9.95 18.19
CA LYS A 169 5.04 -8.83 18.83
C LYS A 169 5.01 -7.60 17.93
N ALA A 170 6.13 -7.25 17.30
CA ALA A 170 6.22 -6.12 16.38
C ALA A 170 5.36 -6.30 15.13
N CYS A 171 5.38 -7.49 14.52
CA CYS A 171 4.52 -7.80 13.37
C CYS A 171 3.04 -7.77 13.71
N ARG A 172 2.65 -8.25 14.89
CA ARG A 172 1.27 -8.15 15.37
C ARG A 172 0.85 -6.69 15.53
N ALA A 173 1.68 -5.87 16.18
CA ALA A 173 1.42 -4.44 16.35
C ALA A 173 1.27 -3.73 14.99
N TYR A 174 2.13 -4.04 14.03
CA TYR A 174 2.04 -3.54 12.65
C TYR A 174 0.68 -3.90 12.01
N LEU A 175 0.29 -5.18 12.03
CA LEU A 175 -0.92 -5.64 11.35
C LEU A 175 -2.20 -5.09 12.00
N LEU A 176 -2.25 -5.03 13.34
CA LEU A 176 -3.42 -4.50 14.06
C LEU A 176 -3.58 -2.98 13.90
N GLU A 177 -2.49 -2.25 13.69
CA GLU A 177 -2.52 -0.83 13.33
C GLU A 177 -2.90 -0.60 11.86
N GLU A 178 -2.41 -1.46 10.96
CA GLU A 178 -2.61 -1.35 9.52
C GLU A 178 -4.05 -1.67 9.07
N CYS A 179 -4.61 -2.78 9.58
CA CYS A 179 -5.92 -3.29 9.17
C CYS A 179 -7.09 -2.30 9.31
N PRO A 180 -7.30 -1.60 10.44
CA PRO A 180 -8.44 -0.70 10.61
C PRO A 180 -8.38 0.52 9.69
N ILE A 181 -7.18 0.99 9.35
CA ILE A 181 -7.00 2.12 8.42
C ILE A 181 -7.30 1.68 6.99
N ILE A 182 -6.62 0.63 6.52
CA ILE A 182 -6.62 0.28 5.10
C ILE A 182 -7.98 -0.24 4.62
N MET A 183 -8.72 -0.94 5.47
CA MET A 183 -9.98 -1.57 5.09
C MET A 183 -11.20 -0.75 5.53
N PRO A 184 -11.67 -0.80 6.80
CA PRO A 184 -12.91 -0.13 7.15
C PRO A 184 -12.85 1.39 7.14
N LEU A 185 -11.72 2.01 7.53
CA LEU A 185 -11.62 3.47 7.52
C LEU A 185 -11.64 4.00 6.08
N TRP A 186 -10.82 3.48 5.18
CA TRP A 186 -10.82 3.90 3.78
C TRP A 186 -12.12 3.53 3.04
N ALA A 187 -12.79 2.43 3.40
CA ALA A 187 -14.13 2.15 2.90
C ALA A 187 -15.12 3.26 3.33
N HIS A 188 -15.06 3.68 4.59
CA HIS A 188 -15.87 4.77 5.13
C HIS A 188 -15.56 6.12 4.47
N GLU A 189 -14.29 6.41 4.16
CA GLU A 189 -13.89 7.62 3.40
C GLU A 189 -14.29 7.58 1.91
N GLY A 190 -14.90 6.48 1.47
CA GLY A 190 -15.48 6.34 0.14
C GLY A 190 -14.44 6.06 -0.95
N TYR A 191 -13.37 5.34 -0.63
CA TYR A 191 -12.44 4.83 -1.64
C TYR A 191 -12.98 3.54 -2.27
N ASP A 192 -12.98 3.50 -3.60
CA ASP A 192 -13.38 2.34 -4.39
C ASP A 192 -12.26 1.30 -4.45
N PHE A 193 -11.00 1.75 -4.51
CA PHE A 193 -9.84 0.89 -4.73
C PHE A 193 -8.65 1.20 -3.82
N VAL A 194 -7.83 0.19 -3.59
CA VAL A 194 -6.47 0.31 -3.04
C VAL A 194 -5.48 -0.29 -4.02
N ILE A 195 -4.56 0.51 -4.54
CA ILE A 195 -3.46 0.08 -5.40
C ILE A 195 -2.27 -0.25 -4.52
N TYR A 196 -1.79 -1.49 -4.61
CA TYR A 196 -0.57 -1.93 -3.96
C TYR A 196 0.13 -3.00 -4.80
N PRO A 197 1.47 -2.99 -4.94
CA PRO A 197 2.10 -3.95 -5.85
C PRO A 197 1.93 -5.42 -5.52
N GLN A 198 1.87 -5.78 -4.25
CA GLN A 198 1.67 -7.17 -3.84
C GLN A 198 0.19 -7.53 -3.79
N ARG A 199 -0.11 -8.83 -3.94
CA ARG A 199 -1.46 -9.34 -3.69
C ARG A 199 -1.83 -9.14 -2.23
N ILE A 200 -3.13 -8.99 -1.98
CA ILE A 200 -3.68 -8.82 -0.65
C ILE A 200 -3.23 -9.95 0.27
N THR A 201 -2.84 -9.62 1.50
CA THR A 201 -2.42 -10.61 2.50
C THR A 201 -3.64 -11.37 3.04
N ALA A 202 -3.41 -12.48 3.73
CA ALA A 202 -4.50 -13.25 4.34
C ALA A 202 -5.20 -12.42 5.43
N ALA A 203 -4.41 -11.75 6.28
CA ALA A 203 -4.92 -10.83 7.30
C ALA A 203 -5.79 -9.73 6.67
N MET A 204 -5.26 -9.00 5.69
CA MET A 204 -5.97 -7.89 5.04
C MET A 204 -7.23 -8.35 4.29
N GLY A 205 -7.17 -9.52 3.65
CA GLY A 205 -8.31 -10.15 2.99
C GLY A 205 -9.44 -10.46 3.97
N ARG A 206 -9.12 -11.08 5.11
CA ARG A 206 -10.10 -11.34 6.18
C ARG A 206 -10.63 -10.06 6.82
N THR A 207 -9.79 -9.03 7.00
CA THR A 207 -10.26 -7.70 7.44
C THR A 207 -11.32 -7.16 6.48
N ARG A 208 -11.09 -7.25 5.16
CA ARG A 208 -12.07 -6.82 4.16
C ARG A 208 -13.38 -7.61 4.26
N GLU A 209 -13.28 -8.93 4.38
CA GLU A 209 -14.45 -9.82 4.49
C GLU A 209 -15.31 -9.51 5.72
N LEU A 210 -14.69 -9.17 6.85
CA LEU A 210 -15.40 -8.87 8.10
C LEU A 210 -15.96 -7.45 8.15
N PHE A 211 -15.18 -6.47 7.70
CA PHE A 211 -15.47 -5.06 7.99
C PHE A 211 -15.88 -4.21 6.78
N VAL A 212 -15.82 -4.76 5.57
CA VAL A 212 -16.14 -4.03 4.34
C VAL A 212 -17.24 -4.74 3.55
N VAL A 213 -17.06 -6.02 3.24
CA VAL A 213 -17.98 -6.81 2.40
C VAL A 213 -19.43 -6.80 2.88
N PRO A 214 -19.75 -6.88 4.19
CA PRO A 214 -21.14 -6.95 4.64
C PRO A 214 -21.98 -5.73 4.28
N GLU A 215 -21.37 -4.54 4.21
CA GLU A 215 -22.09 -3.28 3.99
C GLU A 215 -21.71 -2.58 2.68
N ASN A 216 -20.44 -2.67 2.28
CA ASN A 216 -19.86 -1.90 1.19
C ASN A 216 -18.94 -2.78 0.31
N PRO A 217 -19.44 -3.88 -0.29
CA PRO A 217 -18.62 -4.86 -1.01
C PRO A 217 -17.91 -4.30 -2.26
N ASP A 218 -18.37 -3.16 -2.77
CA ASP A 218 -17.82 -2.40 -3.89
C ASP A 218 -16.68 -1.44 -3.49
N ARG A 219 -16.43 -1.25 -2.19
CA ARG A 219 -15.36 -0.37 -1.68
C ARG A 219 -14.05 -1.11 -1.44
N VAL A 220 -12.97 -0.32 -1.43
CA VAL A 220 -11.58 -0.72 -1.19
C VAL A 220 -11.18 -2.05 -1.85
N ALA A 221 -11.61 -2.24 -3.10
CA ALA A 221 -11.18 -3.39 -3.88
C ALA A 221 -9.67 -3.32 -4.15
N TRP A 222 -8.98 -4.44 -3.95
CA TRP A 222 -7.52 -4.49 -4.02
C TRP A 222 -7.05 -4.63 -5.47
N LEU A 223 -6.21 -3.70 -5.92
CA LEU A 223 -5.63 -3.67 -7.26
C LEU A 223 -4.11 -3.98 -7.17
N PRO A 224 -3.72 -5.28 -7.22
CA PRO A 224 -2.32 -5.67 -7.24
C PRO A 224 -1.64 -5.21 -8.53
N LEU A 225 -0.32 -4.98 -8.51
CA LEU A 225 0.44 -4.60 -9.70
C LEU A 225 1.37 -5.70 -10.19
N ARG A 226 1.52 -5.77 -11.51
CA ARG A 226 2.59 -6.50 -12.19
C ARG A 226 3.43 -5.53 -12.99
N PHE A 227 4.75 -5.63 -12.82
CA PHE A 227 5.72 -4.84 -13.57
C PHE A 227 6.36 -5.67 -14.69
N LYS A 228 6.54 -5.04 -15.86
CA LYS A 228 7.26 -5.62 -16.99
C LYS A 228 8.28 -4.60 -17.53
N LYS A 229 9.50 -5.05 -17.79
CA LYS A 229 10.48 -4.23 -18.54
C LYS A 229 9.98 -3.98 -19.96
N ARG A 230 10.04 -2.74 -20.42
CA ARG A 230 9.81 -2.41 -21.83
C ARG A 230 11.01 -2.92 -22.62
N LYS A 231 10.76 -3.52 -23.79
CA LYS A 231 11.84 -3.78 -24.74
C LYS A 231 12.32 -2.40 -25.20
N SER A 232 13.57 -2.06 -24.94
CA SER A 232 14.21 -0.91 -25.55
C SER A 232 14.07 -1.02 -27.07
N ALA A 233 13.61 0.03 -27.73
CA ALA A 233 13.84 0.21 -29.16
C ALA A 233 15.33 0.52 -29.34
N LEU A 234 16.16 -0.51 -29.23
CA LEU A 234 17.59 -0.50 -29.56
C LEU A 234 17.80 -1.63 -30.55
N HIS A 235 17.43 -1.42 -31.80
CA HIS A 235 17.95 -2.06 -33.03
C HIS A 235 17.53 -1.17 -34.20
N GLY A 236 18.50 -0.50 -34.82
CA GLY A 236 18.34 0.53 -35.84
C GLY A 236 19.05 1.79 -35.34
N GLU A 237 20.29 2.09 -35.71
CA GLU A 237 20.89 2.01 -37.03
C GLU A 237 22.36 1.53 -36.95
N ALA A 238 22.69 0.56 -37.79
CA ALA A 238 24.04 0.38 -38.32
C ALA A 238 23.86 -0.06 -39.77
N GLN A 239 23.86 0.91 -40.68
CA GLN A 239 24.26 0.74 -42.08
C GLN A 239 25.43 1.69 -42.31
#